data_AF-A0A803LJ84-F1
#
_entry.id   AF-A0A803LJ84-F1
#
_cell.length_a   1.000
_cell.length_b   1.000
_cell.length_c   1.000
_cell.angle_alpha   90.00
_cell.angle_beta   90.00
_cell.angle_gamma   90.00
#
_symmetry.space_group_name_H-M   'P 1'
#
loop_
_entity.id
_entity.type
_entity.pdbx_description
1 polymer ?
#
loop_
_entity_poly.entity_id
_entity_poly.type
_entity_poly.pdbx_seq_one_letter_code
_entity_poly.pdbx_strand_id
1 'polypeptide(L)'
;MANIQEYAAVKVMFSNNVQATLSVKLINGDGEDPADVYGNINGRFGIGSQFSLFNKQQSQRIEVRPGEFIPLSRSDVNVPEEAREMEIEAYLMDYDSVSPDDEIANGKAVFLVKASGESDKKTITGKYGSIEVNVQQVSNDNENGGVWSNDDSGATTTADCVDANGGVVGGGWSNDDSD
;
A
#
# COMPACT_ATOMS: atom_id res chain seq x y z
N MET A 1 -4.92 33.22 44.26
CA MET A 1 -5.71 33.01 43.02
C MET A 1 -4.78 32.31 42.05
N ALA A 2 -4.95 31.00 41.87
CA ALA A 2 -4.11 30.21 40.98
C ALA A 2 -4.78 30.16 39.60
N ASN A 3 -4.09 30.67 38.58
CA ASN A 3 -4.46 30.49 37.18
C ASN A 3 -4.09 29.06 36.79
N ILE A 4 -5.10 28.23 36.55
CA ILE A 4 -4.90 26.93 35.90
C ILE A 4 -5.01 27.22 34.40
N GLN A 5 -3.85 27.24 33.74
CA GLN A 5 -3.79 27.34 32.30
C GLN A 5 -4.26 26.00 31.74
N GLU A 6 -5.38 26.05 31.03
CA GLU A 6 -5.99 24.92 30.34
C GLU A 6 -5.03 24.44 29.25
N TYR A 7 -4.45 23.25 29.42
CA TYR A 7 -3.62 22.62 28.41
C TYR A 7 -4.54 22.11 27.31
N ALA A 8 -4.63 22.85 26.20
CA ALA A 8 -5.23 22.32 24.98
C ALA A 8 -4.38 21.13 24.52
N ALA A 9 -4.94 19.93 24.62
CA ALA A 9 -4.36 18.76 23.99
C ALA A 9 -4.28 19.03 22.48
N VAL A 10 -3.07 19.24 21.96
CA VAL A 10 -2.82 19.24 20.53
C VAL A 10 -3.08 17.82 20.07
N LYS A 11 -4.29 17.57 19.56
CA LYS A 11 -4.58 16.36 18.81
C LYS A 11 -3.74 16.45 17.54
N VAL A 12 -2.56 15.84 17.55
CA VAL A 12 -1.77 15.59 16.35
C VAL A 12 -2.64 14.65 15.50
N MET A 13 -3.34 15.23 14.53
CA MET A 13 -4.06 14.48 13.51
C MET A 13 -2.97 13.90 12.61
N PHE A 14 -2.54 12.67 12.88
CA PHE A 14 -1.84 11.90 11.86
C PHE A 14 -2.83 11.78 10.71
N SER A 15 -2.52 12.42 9.57
CA SER A 15 -3.27 12.16 8.34
C SER A 15 -3.28 10.65 8.18
N ASN A 16 -4.47 10.06 8.11
CA ASN A 16 -4.64 8.65 7.79
C ASN A 16 -4.23 8.48 6.32
N ASN A 17 -2.93 8.56 6.03
CA ASN A 17 -2.40 8.25 4.72
C ASN A 17 -2.52 6.73 4.61
N VAL A 18 -3.63 6.27 4.07
CA VAL A 18 -3.83 4.85 3.77
C VAL A 18 -3.34 4.63 2.34
N GLN A 19 -2.54 3.59 2.16
CA GLN A 19 -2.23 3.04 0.86
C GLN A 19 -3.09 1.81 0.62
N ALA A 20 -3.35 1.51 -0.65
CA ALA A 20 -3.93 0.24 -1.04
C ALA A 20 -2.90 -0.53 -1.89
N THR A 21 -2.62 -1.77 -1.49
CA THR A 21 -1.86 -2.74 -2.27
C THR A 21 -2.84 -3.62 -3.03
N LEU A 22 -2.71 -3.65 -4.35
CA LEU A 22 -3.56 -4.42 -5.25
C LEU A 22 -2.83 -5.63 -5.81
N SER A 23 -3.55 -6.73 -5.92
CA SER A 23 -3.13 -7.90 -6.68
C SER A 23 -4.29 -8.43 -7.51
N VAL A 24 -3.97 -8.95 -8.70
CA VAL A 24 -4.95 -9.52 -9.62
C VAL A 24 -4.54 -10.94 -9.95
N LYS A 25 -5.40 -11.90 -9.66
CA LYS A 25 -5.19 -13.32 -9.95
C LYS A 25 -6.03 -13.73 -11.15
N LEU A 26 -5.42 -14.44 -12.10
CA LEU A 26 -6.17 -15.10 -13.16
C LEU A 26 -6.90 -16.31 -12.58
N ILE A 27 -8.22 -16.37 -12.74
CA ILE A 27 -9.02 -17.52 -12.30
C ILE A 27 -9.28 -18.47 -13.47
N ASN A 28 -9.63 -17.93 -14.63
CA ASN A 28 -9.75 -18.65 -15.90
C ASN A 28 -9.36 -17.70 -17.04
N GLY A 29 -8.50 -18.12 -17.97
CA GLY A 29 -8.22 -17.39 -19.21
C GLY A 29 -9.42 -17.46 -20.14
N ASP A 30 -9.71 -18.66 -20.60
CA ASP A 30 -10.85 -18.99 -21.45
C ASP A 30 -11.09 -20.51 -21.47
N GLY A 31 -10.39 -21.25 -20.62
CA GLY A 31 -10.26 -22.70 -20.66
C GLY A 31 -8.84 -23.19 -20.96
N GLU A 32 -7.93 -22.29 -21.36
CA GLU A 32 -6.52 -22.59 -21.63
C GLU A 32 -5.58 -22.45 -20.41
N ASP A 33 -4.41 -23.09 -20.50
CA ASP A 33 -3.34 -23.05 -19.49
C ASP A 33 -1.95 -23.26 -20.14
N PRO A 34 -1.13 -22.19 -20.32
CA PRO A 34 -1.37 -20.81 -19.90
C PRO A 34 -2.34 -20.06 -20.83
N ALA A 35 -2.87 -18.94 -20.33
CA ALA A 35 -3.58 -17.93 -21.12
C ALA A 35 -2.60 -16.85 -21.60
N ASP A 36 -2.83 -16.31 -22.79
CA ASP A 36 -1.99 -15.37 -23.52
C ASP A 36 -2.52 -13.93 -23.32
N VAL A 37 -2.41 -13.44 -22.08
CA VAL A 37 -3.14 -12.27 -21.55
C VAL A 37 -2.64 -10.92 -22.08
N TYR A 38 -3.57 -10.10 -22.57
CA TYR A 38 -3.37 -8.67 -22.84
C TYR A 38 -4.60 -7.82 -22.48
N GLY A 39 -4.49 -6.50 -22.62
CA GLY A 39 -5.57 -5.55 -22.33
C GLY A 39 -5.18 -4.54 -21.25
N ASN A 40 -6.15 -4.08 -20.46
CA ASN A 40 -5.93 -3.10 -19.41
C ASN A 40 -6.65 -3.43 -18.09
N ILE A 41 -6.05 -2.95 -17.01
CA ILE A 41 -6.67 -2.88 -15.69
C ILE A 41 -6.39 -1.48 -15.16
N ASN A 42 -7.46 -0.72 -14.93
CA ASN A 42 -7.42 0.64 -14.44
C ASN A 42 -8.17 0.73 -13.12
N GLY A 43 -7.78 1.67 -12.28
CA GLY A 43 -8.50 1.98 -11.07
C GLY A 43 -8.78 3.47 -10.94
N ARG A 44 -9.77 3.80 -10.12
CA ARG A 44 -10.11 5.18 -9.81
C ARG A 44 -10.70 5.36 -8.42
N PHE A 45 -10.47 6.53 -7.85
CA PHE A 45 -11.19 7.08 -6.71
C PHE A 45 -12.07 8.23 -7.19
N GLY A 46 -13.39 8.05 -7.12
CA GLY A 46 -14.35 9.05 -7.61
C GLY A 46 -14.11 9.46 -9.08
N ILE A 47 -14.30 10.75 -9.36
CA ILE A 47 -14.24 11.31 -10.73
C ILE A 47 -12.82 11.79 -11.09
N GLY A 48 -12.01 12.19 -10.09
CA GLY A 48 -10.78 12.96 -10.32
C GLY A 48 -9.47 12.19 -10.22
N SER A 49 -9.45 10.98 -9.67
CA SER A 49 -8.21 10.24 -9.40
C SER A 49 -8.24 8.90 -10.13
N GLN A 50 -7.47 8.76 -11.20
CA GLN A 50 -7.35 7.52 -11.97
C GLN A 50 -5.90 7.01 -11.96
N PHE A 51 -5.72 5.70 -12.08
CA PHE A 51 -4.43 5.05 -12.17
C PHE A 51 -4.51 3.80 -13.04
N SER A 52 -3.41 3.46 -13.71
CA SER A 52 -3.27 2.24 -14.51
C SER A 52 -2.48 1.20 -13.71
N LEU A 53 -2.98 -0.02 -13.63
CA LEU A 53 -2.30 -1.16 -12.98
C LEU A 53 -1.65 -2.08 -14.01
N PHE A 54 -2.34 -2.31 -15.12
CA PHE A 54 -1.87 -3.17 -16.21
C PHE A 54 -2.28 -2.55 -17.55
N ASN A 55 -1.38 -2.56 -18.51
CA ASN A 55 -1.66 -2.13 -19.87
C ASN A 55 -0.69 -2.85 -20.82
N LYS A 56 -1.22 -3.79 -21.61
CA LYS A 56 -0.48 -4.55 -22.62
C LYS A 56 -1.28 -4.53 -23.91
N GLN A 57 -0.63 -4.15 -25.00
CA GLN A 57 -1.19 -4.37 -26.33
C GLN A 57 -1.19 -5.86 -26.65
N GLN A 58 -2.01 -6.29 -27.62
CA GLN A 58 -2.07 -7.67 -28.10
C GLN A 58 -0.68 -8.24 -28.49
N SER A 59 0.18 -7.40 -29.09
CA SER A 59 1.57 -7.75 -29.45
C SER A 59 2.52 -7.89 -28.26
N GLN A 60 2.10 -7.46 -27.07
CA GLN A 60 2.86 -7.46 -25.82
C GLN A 60 2.26 -8.41 -24.78
N ARG A 61 1.36 -9.31 -25.21
CA ARG A 61 0.73 -10.32 -24.36
C ARG A 61 1.76 -11.11 -23.54
N ILE A 62 1.29 -11.65 -22.44
CA ILE A 62 2.10 -12.41 -21.50
C ILE A 62 1.38 -13.71 -21.15
N GLU A 63 2.13 -14.80 -21.04
CA GLU A 63 1.59 -16.06 -20.52
C GLU A 63 1.32 -15.92 -19.02
N VAL A 64 0.09 -16.23 -18.60
CA VAL A 64 -0.31 -16.31 -17.18
C VAL A 64 -1.14 -17.58 -16.99
N ARG A 65 -0.82 -18.40 -15.98
CA ARG A 65 -1.59 -19.61 -15.71
C ARG A 65 -2.78 -19.34 -14.80
N PRO A 66 -3.89 -20.08 -14.93
CA PRO A 66 -4.95 -20.07 -13.92
C PRO A 66 -4.38 -20.31 -12.51
N GLY A 67 -4.71 -19.41 -11.58
CA GLY A 67 -4.20 -19.40 -10.20
C GLY A 67 -3.00 -18.46 -9.98
N GLU A 68 -2.30 -18.03 -11.03
CA GLU A 68 -1.18 -17.09 -10.95
C GLU A 68 -1.64 -15.63 -10.92
N PHE A 69 -0.75 -14.76 -10.45
CA PHE A 69 -0.98 -13.32 -10.44
C PHE A 69 -0.58 -12.71 -11.78
N ILE A 70 -1.46 -11.86 -12.32
CA ILE A 70 -1.14 -11.00 -13.46
C ILE A 70 -0.10 -9.97 -12.99
N PRO A 71 1.08 -9.87 -13.62
CA PRO A 71 2.11 -8.92 -13.25
C PRO A 71 1.66 -7.47 -13.49
N LEU A 72 1.39 -6.74 -12.41
CA LEU A 72 1.01 -5.34 -12.48
C LEU A 72 2.24 -4.44 -12.67
N SER A 73 2.09 -3.37 -13.45
CA SER A 73 3.10 -2.30 -13.59
C SER A 73 3.29 -1.48 -12.31
N ARG A 74 2.26 -1.46 -11.46
CA ARG A 74 2.25 -0.95 -10.08
C ARG A 74 1.17 -1.67 -9.29
N SER A 75 1.46 -2.02 -8.05
CA SER A 75 0.50 -2.62 -7.10
C SER A 75 0.00 -1.62 -6.08
N ASP A 76 0.82 -0.63 -5.72
CA ASP A 76 0.54 0.28 -4.60
C ASP A 76 0.00 1.62 -5.09
N VAL A 77 -1.06 2.08 -4.41
CA VAL A 77 -1.73 3.35 -4.71
C VAL A 77 -2.00 4.10 -3.41
N ASN A 78 -1.74 5.41 -3.41
CA ASN A 78 -2.17 6.28 -2.33
C ASN A 78 -3.68 6.47 -2.42
N VAL A 79 -4.39 6.22 -1.31
CA VAL A 79 -5.83 6.43 -1.22
C VAL A 79 -6.07 7.89 -0.81
N PRO A 80 -6.85 8.68 -1.58
CA PRO A 80 -7.23 10.03 -1.18
C PRO A 80 -8.02 10.01 0.15
N GLU A 81 -7.80 11.00 1.01
CA GLU A 81 -8.39 11.04 2.36
C GLU A 81 -9.94 11.03 2.33
N GLU A 82 -10.52 11.69 1.33
CA GLU A 82 -11.96 11.76 1.12
C GLU A 82 -12.54 10.53 0.40
N ALA A 83 -11.71 9.65 -0.14
CA ALA A 83 -12.18 8.50 -0.90
C ALA A 83 -12.90 7.50 0.00
N ARG A 84 -14.13 7.15 -0.37
CA ARG A 84 -14.93 6.11 0.28
C ARG A 84 -14.95 4.82 -0.50
N GLU A 85 -14.71 4.91 -1.79
CA GLU A 85 -14.77 3.80 -2.73
C GLU A 85 -13.64 3.88 -3.74
N MET A 86 -13.18 2.70 -4.14
CA MET A 86 -12.24 2.49 -5.23
C MET A 86 -12.89 1.57 -6.27
N GLU A 87 -12.98 2.03 -7.51
CA GLU A 87 -13.44 1.20 -8.62
C GLU A 87 -12.24 0.67 -9.39
N ILE A 88 -12.20 -0.65 -9.62
CA ILE A 88 -11.26 -1.31 -10.52
C ILE A 88 -12.02 -1.76 -11.75
N GLU A 89 -11.59 -1.32 -12.93
CA GLU A 89 -12.11 -1.70 -14.23
C GLU A 89 -11.08 -2.56 -14.95
N ALA A 90 -11.53 -3.65 -15.55
CA ALA A 90 -10.69 -4.54 -16.33
C ALA A 90 -11.33 -4.80 -17.69
N TYR A 91 -10.49 -4.73 -18.72
CA TYR A 91 -10.76 -5.26 -20.05
C TYR A 91 -9.56 -6.11 -20.45
N LEU A 92 -9.68 -7.43 -20.33
CA LEU A 92 -8.62 -8.40 -20.59
C LEU A 92 -9.08 -9.43 -21.61
N MET A 93 -8.15 -9.81 -22.47
CA MET A 93 -8.35 -10.72 -23.59
C MET A 93 -7.25 -11.79 -23.58
N ASP A 94 -7.62 -12.99 -24.00
CA ASP A 94 -6.73 -14.08 -24.36
C ASP A 94 -6.46 -14.02 -25.86
N TYR A 95 -5.21 -14.16 -26.27
CA TYR A 95 -4.86 -14.07 -27.67
C TYR A 95 -4.87 -15.44 -28.33
N ASP A 96 -5.51 -15.48 -29.49
CA ASP A 96 -5.56 -16.68 -30.32
C ASP A 96 -4.83 -16.49 -31.65
N SER A 97 -4.06 -17.49 -32.06
CA SER A 97 -3.33 -17.43 -33.33
C SER A 97 -4.18 -17.82 -34.55
N VAL A 98 -5.24 -18.61 -34.34
CA VAL A 98 -6.05 -19.21 -35.43
C VAL A 98 -7.54 -18.85 -35.28
N SER A 99 -8.01 -18.57 -34.06
CA SER A 99 -9.35 -18.08 -33.74
C SER A 99 -9.35 -16.59 -33.40
N PRO A 100 -10.54 -15.96 -33.29
CA PRO A 100 -10.64 -14.66 -32.62
C PRO A 100 -10.30 -14.77 -31.13
N ASP A 101 -9.57 -13.78 -30.62
CA ASP A 101 -9.27 -13.60 -29.19
C ASP A 101 -10.50 -13.68 -28.29
N ASP A 102 -10.33 -14.30 -27.13
CA ASP A 102 -11.40 -14.58 -26.17
C ASP A 102 -11.38 -13.63 -24.96
N GLU A 103 -12.57 -13.19 -24.54
CA GLU A 103 -12.70 -12.24 -23.43
C GLU A 103 -12.49 -12.92 -22.06
N ILE A 104 -11.42 -12.52 -21.38
CA ILE A 104 -11.09 -12.97 -20.02
C ILE A 104 -11.90 -12.18 -18.99
N ALA A 105 -11.93 -10.85 -19.11
CA ALA A 105 -12.61 -9.98 -18.14
C ALA A 105 -13.08 -8.70 -18.82
N ASN A 106 -14.34 -8.30 -18.58
CA ASN A 106 -14.86 -7.04 -19.07
C ASN A 106 -15.89 -6.48 -18.08
N GLY A 107 -15.45 -5.57 -17.22
CA GLY A 107 -16.32 -4.99 -16.21
C GLY A 107 -15.59 -4.27 -15.10
N LYS A 108 -16.33 -4.01 -14.02
CA LYS A 108 -15.89 -3.20 -12.89
C LYS A 108 -16.18 -3.90 -11.57
N ALA A 109 -15.29 -3.70 -10.60
CA ALA A 109 -15.48 -4.05 -9.20
C ALA A 109 -15.28 -2.82 -8.31
N VAL A 110 -16.24 -2.53 -7.43
CA VAL A 110 -16.17 -1.41 -6.49
C VAL A 110 -15.81 -1.93 -5.11
N PHE A 111 -14.79 -1.36 -4.48
CA PHE A 111 -14.30 -1.70 -3.15
C PHE A 111 -14.54 -0.53 -2.21
N LEU A 112 -15.02 -0.79 -1.00
CA LEU A 112 -15.05 0.22 0.05
C LEU A 112 -13.62 0.48 0.54
N VAL A 113 -13.29 1.74 0.80
CA VAL A 113 -12.06 2.10 1.50
C VAL A 113 -12.24 1.72 2.97
N LYS A 114 -11.37 0.82 3.47
CA LYS A 114 -11.41 0.24 4.82
C LYS A 114 -10.25 0.77 5.68
N ALA A 115 -10.23 0.41 6.96
CA ALA A 115 -9.09 0.72 7.82
C ALA A 115 -7.84 -0.08 7.43
N SER A 116 -6.66 0.40 7.85
CA SER A 116 -5.39 -0.31 7.66
C SER A 116 -5.47 -1.74 8.23
N GLY A 117 -4.89 -2.69 7.49
CA GLY A 117 -4.89 -4.12 7.81
C GLY A 117 -6.09 -4.89 7.25
N GLU A 118 -7.13 -4.21 6.77
CA GLU A 118 -8.28 -4.85 6.15
C GLU A 118 -8.05 -5.16 4.66
N SER A 119 -8.67 -6.24 4.18
CA SER A 119 -8.69 -6.59 2.76
C SER A 119 -10.10 -6.87 2.25
N ASP A 120 -10.25 -6.83 0.93
CA ASP A 120 -11.47 -7.23 0.23
C ASP A 120 -11.11 -7.82 -1.15
N LYS A 121 -11.96 -8.73 -1.62
CA LYS A 121 -11.73 -9.46 -2.87
C LYS A 121 -13.00 -9.52 -3.69
N LYS A 122 -12.89 -9.24 -4.99
CA LYS A 122 -14.01 -9.31 -5.92
C LYS A 122 -13.58 -9.88 -7.25
N THR A 123 -14.48 -10.63 -7.87
CA THR A 123 -14.28 -11.20 -9.20
C THR A 123 -14.78 -10.23 -10.27
N ILE A 124 -14.04 -10.10 -11.36
CA ILE A 124 -14.50 -9.50 -12.61
C ILE A 124 -14.54 -10.63 -13.65
N THR A 125 -15.71 -10.86 -14.24
CA THR A 125 -15.97 -11.97 -15.15
C THR A 125 -16.11 -11.44 -16.57
N GLY A 126 -15.44 -12.09 -17.52
CA GLY A 126 -15.67 -11.90 -18.95
C GLY A 126 -16.57 -13.00 -19.49
N LYS A 127 -16.73 -13.02 -20.81
CA LYS A 127 -17.52 -14.05 -21.49
C LYS A 127 -16.97 -15.46 -21.28
N TYR A 128 -15.66 -15.63 -21.24
CA TYR A 128 -15.02 -16.95 -21.16
C TYR A 128 -14.07 -17.09 -19.97
N GLY A 129 -13.49 -15.99 -19.49
CA GLY A 129 -12.60 -16.00 -18.35
C GLY A 129 -13.14 -15.31 -17.09
N SER A 130 -12.26 -15.22 -16.10
CA SER A 130 -12.44 -14.32 -14.96
C SER A 130 -11.13 -14.05 -14.22
N ILE A 131 -11.11 -12.93 -13.50
CA ILE A 131 -10.02 -12.53 -12.59
C ILE A 131 -10.56 -12.28 -11.18
N GLU A 132 -9.74 -12.52 -10.15
CA GLU A 132 -9.97 -12.05 -8.78
C GLU A 132 -9.08 -10.85 -8.51
N VAL A 133 -9.69 -9.71 -8.19
CA VAL A 133 -9.00 -8.51 -7.72
C VAL A 133 -9.03 -8.53 -6.19
N ASN A 134 -7.86 -8.39 -5.58
CA ASN A 134 -7.69 -8.26 -4.14
C ASN A 134 -7.10 -6.88 -3.82
N VAL A 135 -7.71 -6.21 -2.84
CA VAL A 135 -7.31 -4.91 -2.31
C VAL A 135 -7.00 -5.08 -0.83
N GLN A 136 -5.79 -4.72 -0.44
CA GLN A 136 -5.37 -4.64 0.96
C GLN A 136 -5.07 -3.19 1.33
N GLN A 137 -5.74 -2.68 2.36
CA GLN A 137 -5.44 -1.36 2.91
C GLN A 137 -4.27 -1.48 3.87
N VAL A 138 -3.25 -0.65 3.69
CA VAL A 138 -2.04 -0.61 4.50
C VAL A 138 -1.80 0.81 4.97
N SER A 139 -1.32 0.99 6.20
CA SER A 139 -0.97 2.32 6.67
C SER A 139 0.28 2.79 5.94
N ASN A 140 0.27 4.05 5.50
CA ASN A 140 1.45 4.72 4.98
C ASN A 140 2.23 5.30 6.16
N ASP A 141 2.61 4.42 7.08
CA ASP A 141 3.55 4.76 8.15
C ASP A 141 4.93 4.68 7.52
N ASN A 142 5.28 5.69 6.72
CA ASN A 142 6.68 5.92 6.41
C ASN A 142 7.33 6.38 7.72
N GLU A 143 7.72 5.42 8.56
CA GLU A 143 8.59 5.61 9.72
C GLU A 143 9.96 6.10 9.23
N ASN A 144 10.02 7.36 8.81
CA ASN A 144 11.26 8.13 8.74
C ASN A 144 11.20 9.35 9.66
N GLY A 145 10.34 9.28 10.67
CA GLY A 145 10.31 10.18 11.81
C GLY A 145 10.25 9.33 13.06
N GLY A 146 11.42 8.85 13.52
CA GLY A 146 11.54 8.24 14.84
C GLY A 146 10.93 9.19 15.87
N VAL A 147 9.86 8.75 16.51
CA VAL A 147 9.34 9.39 17.71
C VAL A 147 10.39 9.13 18.79
N TRP A 148 11.14 10.17 19.16
CA TRP A 148 11.87 10.16 20.41
C TRP A 148 10.83 10.26 21.53
N SER A 149 10.42 9.11 22.05
CA SER A 149 9.71 9.05 23.32
C SER A 149 10.73 9.36 24.41
N ASN A 150 10.72 10.60 24.94
CA ASN A 150 11.22 10.83 26.28
C ASN A 150 10.15 10.36 27.26
N ASP A 151 9.96 9.05 27.34
CA ASP A 151 9.32 8.45 28.51
C ASP A 151 10.41 7.78 29.35
N ASP A 152 10.74 8.51 30.40
CA ASP A 152 11.34 8.02 31.63
C ASP A 152 10.70 6.69 32.06
N SER A 153 11.41 5.58 31.81
CA SER A 153 11.44 4.45 32.73
C SER A 153 12.55 3.46 32.39
N GLY A 154 13.65 3.53 33.15
CA GLY A 154 14.44 2.33 33.48
C GLY A 154 15.81 2.18 32.82
N ALA A 155 16.77 2.97 33.30
CA ALA A 155 18.16 2.60 33.62
C ALA A 155 19.01 1.81 32.58
N THR A 156 20.13 2.42 32.15
CA THR A 156 21.45 2.06 32.71
C THR A 156 22.56 3.03 32.27
N THR A 157 23.31 3.51 33.29
CA THR A 157 24.74 3.95 33.29
C THR A 157 25.12 5.14 32.39
N THR A 158 25.63 6.29 32.85
CA THR A 158 26.24 6.75 34.11
C THR A 158 25.98 8.26 34.21
N ALA A 159 25.47 8.72 35.35
CA ALA A 159 25.17 10.12 35.59
C ALA A 159 26.40 10.88 36.09
N ASP A 160 26.86 11.89 35.34
CA ASP A 160 27.59 13.02 35.92
C ASP A 160 26.55 14.07 36.33
N CYS A 161 26.44 14.28 37.64
CA CYS A 161 25.48 15.19 38.25
C CYS A 161 26.00 16.64 38.22
N VAL A 162 25.19 17.55 37.69
CA VAL A 162 25.37 19.00 37.82
C VAL A 162 24.39 19.50 38.88
N ASP A 163 24.85 20.27 39.86
CA ASP A 163 23.99 20.76 40.93
C ASP A 163 23.21 22.04 40.55
N ALA A 164 22.23 22.39 41.39
CA ALA A 164 21.24 23.43 41.16
C ALA A 164 21.80 24.87 41.08
N ASN A 165 23.13 25.07 41.16
CA ASN A 165 23.78 26.37 40.96
C ASN A 165 24.66 26.45 39.70
N GLY A 166 24.65 25.43 38.83
CA GLY A 166 25.32 25.50 37.52
C GLY A 166 26.84 25.32 37.57
N GLY A 167 27.38 24.56 38.52
CA GLY A 167 28.79 24.17 38.53
C GLY A 167 29.02 22.74 38.02
N VAL A 168 29.89 22.57 37.02
CA VAL A 168 30.37 21.25 36.57
C VAL A 168 31.51 20.78 37.49
N VAL A 169 31.35 19.62 38.13
CA VAL A 169 32.43 18.93 38.85
C VAL A 169 33.12 17.99 37.85
N GLY A 170 34.30 18.39 37.38
CA GLY A 170 35.07 17.62 36.41
C GLY A 170 35.93 16.51 37.03
N GLY A 171 36.29 15.53 36.18
CA GLY A 171 37.36 14.57 36.44
C GLY A 171 37.59 13.70 35.20
N GLY A 172 38.66 13.98 34.44
CA GLY A 172 38.95 13.33 33.15
C GLY A 172 39.87 12.11 33.20
N TRP A 173 40.53 11.91 32.05
CA TRP A 173 41.63 10.97 31.69
C TRP A 173 41.13 9.54 31.39
N SER A 174 41.50 8.84 30.30
CA SER A 174 42.53 8.99 29.26
C SER A 174 42.21 8.01 28.10
N ASN A 175 42.46 8.41 26.84
CA ASN A 175 42.57 7.45 25.72
C ASN A 175 44.07 7.13 25.52
N ASP A 176 44.44 5.87 25.68
CA ASP A 176 45.68 5.31 25.11
C ASP A 176 45.24 4.30 24.03
N ASP A 177 45.45 4.68 22.77
CA ASP A 177 45.49 3.74 21.64
C ASP A 177 46.95 3.28 21.47
N SER A 178 47.19 1.98 21.57
CA SER A 178 48.39 1.35 21.05
C SER A 178 48.05 0.02 20.36
N ASP A 179 48.54 -0.04 19.11
CA ASP A 179 48.67 -1.12 18.12
C ASP A 179 47.49 -1.41 17.17
#